data_AF-A0A2S6HAD2-F1
#
_entry.id   AF-A0A2S6HAD2-F1
#
_cell.length_a   1.000
_cell.length_b   1.000
_cell.length_c   1.000
_cell.angle_alpha   90.00
_cell.angle_beta   90.00
_cell.angle_gamma   90.00
#
_symmetry.space_group_name_H-M   'P 1'
#
loop_
_entity.id
_entity.type
_entity.pdbx_description
1 polymer ?
#
loop_
_entity_poly.entity_id
_entity_poly.type
_entity_poly.pdbx_seq_one_letter_code
_entity_poly.pdbx_strand_id
1 'polypeptide(L)'
;MPRPVSFTLGIQKYMKKSLTELAKFSADPVDPDLFLWCQGIYHAAASLSMPVENPAAKPLFTDGDKTYAFSDIPINRGMLAVMKELREPELSEELREPELSEEQRMAISWRLMHFGDIFKHQEKLQAFIKNGDSPGELQVSEALIKACATARIITTKKNVRYDIDDVTRIAQELTDAEEKDESE
;
A
#
# COMPACT_ATOMS: atom_id res chain seq x y z
N MET A 1 18.02 -36.91 -9.34
CA MET A 1 17.75 -36.48 -7.95
C MET A 1 17.64 -34.97 -7.93
N PRO A 2 16.51 -34.37 -7.55
CA PRO A 2 16.42 -32.92 -7.45
C PRO A 2 17.09 -32.46 -6.15
N ARG A 3 17.87 -31.37 -6.24
CA ARG A 3 18.54 -30.75 -5.08
C ARG A 3 17.50 -29.95 -4.27
N PRO A 4 17.61 -29.89 -2.93
CA PRO A 4 16.75 -29.04 -2.13
C PRO A 4 17.07 -27.57 -2.42
N VAL A 5 16.06 -26.81 -2.82
CA VAL A 5 16.15 -25.36 -3.00
C VAL A 5 16.17 -24.73 -1.61
N SER A 6 17.31 -24.15 -1.24
CA SER A 6 17.52 -23.52 0.07
C SER A 6 16.72 -22.22 0.13
N PHE A 7 15.52 -22.28 0.74
CA PHE A 7 14.63 -21.13 1.00
C PHE A 7 15.15 -20.15 2.08
N THR A 8 16.38 -20.34 2.55
CA THR A 8 16.93 -19.72 3.77
C THR A 8 17.57 -18.35 3.55
N LEU A 9 17.86 -17.94 2.31
CA LEU A 9 18.63 -16.71 2.05
C LEU A 9 17.79 -15.42 2.06
N GLY A 10 16.49 -15.49 1.82
CA GLY A 10 15.63 -14.29 1.83
C GLY A 10 15.31 -13.77 3.24
N ILE A 11 15.06 -14.68 4.19
CA ILE A 11 14.62 -14.33 5.55
C ILE A 11 15.80 -13.89 6.43
N GLN A 12 17.03 -14.36 6.17
CA GLN A 12 18.21 -14.00 6.96
C GLN A 12 18.63 -12.53 6.83
N LYS A 13 18.25 -11.82 5.76
CA LYS A 13 18.58 -10.39 5.60
C LYS A 13 17.81 -9.49 6.58
N TYR A 14 16.63 -9.93 7.03
CA TYR A 14 15.72 -9.17 7.91
C TYR A 14 15.98 -9.39 9.40
N MET A 15 16.74 -10.41 9.79
CA MET A 15 17.10 -10.64 11.20
C MET A 15 18.18 -9.67 11.73
N LYS A 16 18.65 -8.71 10.93
CA LYS A 16 19.68 -7.72 11.34
C LYS A 16 19.16 -6.31 11.60
N LYS A 17 17.98 -5.94 11.10
CA LYS A 17 17.39 -4.63 11.40
C LYS A 17 16.49 -4.75 12.61
N SER A 18 16.66 -3.85 13.57
CA SER A 18 15.78 -3.78 14.73
C SER A 18 14.34 -3.46 14.28
N LEU A 19 13.34 -3.93 15.03
CA LEU A 19 11.94 -3.57 14.79
C LEU A 19 11.73 -2.04 14.70
N THR A 20 12.56 -1.28 15.42
CA THR A 20 12.59 0.18 15.40
C THR A 20 13.05 0.75 14.06
N GLU A 21 14.02 0.14 13.41
CA GLU A 21 14.50 0.55 12.07
C GLU A 21 13.48 0.19 10.99
N LEU A 22 12.88 -1.00 11.08
CA LEU A 22 11.82 -1.41 10.15
C LEU A 22 10.60 -0.46 10.25
N ALA A 23 10.21 -0.07 11.46
CA ALA A 23 9.14 0.91 11.68
C ALA A 23 9.48 2.31 11.14
N LYS A 24 10.75 2.69 11.11
CA LYS A 24 11.19 3.99 10.58
C LYS A 24 11.04 4.05 9.06
N PHE A 25 11.52 3.04 8.33
CA PHE A 25 11.41 2.99 6.86
C PHE A 25 9.96 2.86 6.39
N SER A 26 9.12 2.19 7.19
CA SER A 26 7.70 2.01 6.89
C SER A 26 6.90 3.32 6.91
N ALA A 27 7.46 4.39 7.47
CA ALA A 27 6.86 5.72 7.55
C ALA A 27 7.41 6.70 6.51
N ASP A 28 8.40 6.29 5.70
CA ASP A 28 9.02 7.17 4.70
C ASP A 28 8.00 7.56 3.60
N PRO A 29 8.14 8.76 3.00
CA PRO A 29 7.33 9.14 1.85
C PRO A 29 7.64 8.23 0.66
N VAL A 30 6.62 8.01 -0.16
CA VAL A 30 6.72 7.23 -1.40
C VAL A 30 6.25 8.08 -2.58
N ASP A 31 6.56 7.64 -3.79
CA ASP A 31 6.11 8.30 -5.00
C ASP A 31 4.56 8.35 -5.07
N PRO A 32 3.95 9.54 -5.26
CA PRO A 32 2.49 9.68 -5.24
C PRO A 32 1.75 8.94 -6.34
N ASP A 33 2.30 8.93 -7.56
CA ASP A 33 1.65 8.31 -8.72
C ASP A 33 1.77 6.78 -8.64
N LEU A 34 2.91 6.27 -8.21
CA LEU A 34 3.08 4.86 -7.88
C LEU A 34 2.14 4.41 -6.76
N PHE A 35 1.94 5.23 -5.72
CA PHE A 35 1.00 4.92 -4.65
C PHE A 35 -0.45 4.89 -5.14
N LEU A 36 -0.84 5.86 -5.98
CA LEU A 36 -2.16 5.89 -6.63
C LEU A 36 -2.37 4.64 -7.50
N TRP A 37 -1.38 4.27 -8.31
CA TRP A 37 -1.38 3.03 -9.09
C TRP A 37 -1.58 1.79 -8.20
N CYS A 38 -0.80 1.70 -7.11
CA CYS A 38 -0.91 0.59 -6.17
C CYS A 38 -2.28 0.54 -5.47
N GLN A 39 -2.91 1.68 -5.17
CA GLN A 39 -4.28 1.75 -4.65
C GLN A 39 -5.28 1.18 -5.66
N GLY A 40 -5.13 1.51 -6.94
CA GLY A 40 -5.94 0.94 -8.02
C GLY A 40 -5.86 -0.58 -8.06
N ILE A 41 -4.64 -1.14 -8.06
CA ILE A 41 -4.41 -2.59 -8.02
C ILE A 41 -5.01 -3.21 -6.76
N TYR A 42 -4.75 -2.61 -5.59
CA TYR A 42 -5.27 -3.09 -4.32
C TYR A 42 -6.80 -3.19 -4.35
N HIS A 43 -7.48 -2.13 -4.79
CA HIS A 43 -8.93 -2.09 -4.87
C HIS A 43 -9.48 -3.09 -5.89
N ALA A 44 -8.87 -3.17 -7.07
CA ALA A 44 -9.29 -4.09 -8.12
C ALA A 44 -9.20 -5.55 -7.66
N ALA A 45 -8.10 -5.91 -6.98
CA ALA A 45 -7.90 -7.24 -6.41
C ALA A 45 -8.81 -7.52 -5.21
N ALA A 46 -9.00 -6.57 -4.31
CA ALA A 46 -9.88 -6.69 -3.16
C ALA A 46 -11.35 -6.95 -3.57
N SER A 47 -11.80 -6.26 -4.63
CA SER A 47 -13.14 -6.33 -5.20
C SER A 47 -13.35 -7.46 -6.23
N LEU A 48 -12.30 -8.23 -6.56
CA LEU A 48 -12.34 -9.27 -7.59
C LEU A 48 -12.68 -8.76 -9.00
N SER A 49 -12.40 -7.49 -9.28
CA SER A 49 -12.57 -6.89 -10.62
C SER A 49 -11.38 -7.14 -11.55
N MET A 50 -10.33 -7.81 -11.05
CA MET A 50 -9.21 -8.33 -11.85
C MET A 50 -8.89 -9.79 -11.46
N PRO A 51 -8.20 -10.56 -12.31
CA PRO A 51 -7.69 -11.88 -11.94
C PRO A 51 -6.73 -11.79 -10.74
N VAL A 52 -6.99 -12.56 -9.69
CA VAL A 52 -6.19 -12.60 -8.47
C VAL A 52 -5.78 -14.01 -8.10
N GLU A 53 -4.63 -14.14 -7.47
CA GLU A 53 -4.22 -15.38 -6.82
C GLU A 53 -4.96 -15.56 -5.49
N ASN A 54 -5.46 -16.76 -5.22
CA ASN A 54 -6.09 -17.06 -3.93
C ASN A 54 -5.03 -17.07 -2.81
N PRO A 55 -5.13 -16.21 -1.78
CA PRO A 55 -4.17 -16.17 -0.68
C PRO A 55 -4.02 -17.51 0.06
N ALA A 56 -5.08 -18.33 0.10
CA ALA A 56 -5.06 -19.64 0.73
C ALA A 56 -4.29 -20.71 -0.07
N ALA A 57 -4.01 -20.45 -1.37
CA ALA A 57 -3.23 -21.36 -2.22
C ALA A 57 -1.73 -21.34 -1.90
N LYS A 58 -1.25 -20.32 -1.16
CA LYS A 58 0.14 -20.18 -0.72
C LYS A 58 0.28 -20.47 0.78
N PRO A 59 0.73 -21.67 1.17
CA PRO A 59 0.96 -21.98 2.57
C PRO A 59 2.11 -21.13 3.14
N LEU A 60 1.90 -20.56 4.32
CA LEU A 60 2.88 -19.76 5.05
C LEU A 60 3.92 -20.65 5.71
N PHE A 61 3.45 -21.64 6.45
CA PHE A 61 4.28 -22.65 7.08
C PHE A 61 3.44 -23.88 7.41
N THR A 62 4.14 -24.99 7.61
CA THR A 62 3.58 -26.26 8.06
C THR A 62 4.08 -26.56 9.46
N ASP A 63 3.17 -26.95 10.35
CA ASP A 63 3.49 -27.39 11.71
C ASP A 63 2.84 -28.75 11.96
N GLY A 64 3.66 -29.81 11.87
CA GLY A 64 3.18 -31.20 11.81
C GLY A 64 2.23 -31.42 10.63
N ASP A 65 1.02 -31.88 10.93
CA ASP A 65 -0.02 -32.17 9.93
C ASP A 65 -0.86 -30.93 9.56
N LYS A 66 -0.56 -29.76 10.13
CA LYS A 66 -1.30 -28.53 9.90
C LYS A 66 -0.59 -27.66 8.88
N THR A 67 -1.36 -27.14 7.92
CA THR A 67 -0.91 -26.12 6.96
C THR A 67 -1.58 -24.80 7.31
N TYR A 68 -0.77 -23.77 7.55
CA TYR A 68 -1.25 -22.42 7.83
C TYR A 68 -1.15 -21.60 6.55
N ALA A 69 -2.24 -20.96 6.13
CA ALA A 69 -2.30 -20.10 4.96
C ALA A 69 -3.06 -18.81 5.30
N PHE A 70 -2.93 -17.80 4.45
CA PHE A 70 -3.74 -16.59 4.59
C PHE A 70 -5.20 -16.90 4.27
N SER A 71 -6.12 -16.30 5.02
CA SER A 71 -7.54 -16.33 4.66
C SER A 71 -7.77 -15.56 3.36
N ASP A 72 -8.69 -16.04 2.54
CA ASP A 72 -9.14 -15.31 1.35
C ASP A 72 -10.12 -14.21 1.74
N ILE A 73 -9.57 -13.06 2.11
CA ILE A 73 -10.30 -11.85 2.48
C ILE A 73 -9.80 -10.65 1.64
N PRO A 74 -10.61 -9.59 1.45
CA PRO A 74 -10.26 -8.47 0.57
C PRO A 74 -8.88 -7.86 0.82
N ILE A 75 -8.52 -7.66 2.10
CA ILE A 75 -7.21 -7.10 2.48
C ILE A 75 -6.06 -7.98 2.00
N ASN A 76 -6.16 -9.30 2.21
CA ASN A 76 -5.09 -10.23 1.83
C ASN A 76 -4.95 -10.33 0.30
N ARG A 77 -6.07 -10.29 -0.44
CA ARG A 77 -6.05 -10.26 -1.91
C ARG A 77 -5.38 -9.00 -2.46
N GLY A 78 -5.82 -7.83 -1.96
CA GLY A 78 -5.28 -6.54 -2.37
C GLY A 78 -3.78 -6.43 -2.09
N MET A 79 -3.36 -6.77 -0.88
CA MET A 79 -1.94 -6.74 -0.52
C MET A 79 -1.10 -7.73 -1.33
N LEU A 80 -1.60 -8.94 -1.59
CA LEU A 80 -0.88 -9.94 -2.38
C LEU A 80 -0.67 -9.46 -3.83
N ALA A 81 -1.70 -8.86 -4.44
CA ALA A 81 -1.62 -8.32 -5.79
C ALA A 81 -0.61 -7.18 -5.89
N VAL A 82 -0.65 -6.21 -4.96
CA VAL A 82 0.33 -5.11 -4.92
C VAL A 82 1.76 -5.63 -4.70
N MET A 83 1.94 -6.56 -3.77
CA MET A 83 3.27 -7.12 -3.50
C MET A 83 3.83 -7.91 -4.67
N LYS A 84 2.96 -8.50 -5.50
CA LYS A 84 3.35 -9.14 -6.76
C LYS A 84 3.78 -8.08 -7.77
N GLU A 85 2.95 -7.06 -8.01
CA GLU A 85 3.25 -5.96 -8.92
C GLU A 85 4.61 -5.30 -8.60
N LEU A 86 4.85 -4.95 -7.34
CA LEU A 86 6.08 -4.29 -6.89
C LEU A 86 7.33 -5.18 -6.97
N ARG A 87 7.16 -6.48 -7.18
CA ARG A 87 8.24 -7.48 -7.23
C ARG A 87 8.47 -8.06 -8.61
N GLU A 88 7.56 -7.87 -9.57
CA GLU A 88 7.68 -8.44 -10.91
C GLU A 88 8.50 -7.52 -11.82
N PRO A 89 9.77 -7.84 -12.11
CA PRO A 89 10.63 -7.03 -12.97
C PRO A 89 10.29 -7.16 -14.48
N GLU A 90 9.28 -7.94 -14.84
CA GLU A 90 9.09 -8.46 -16.21
C GLU A 90 8.26 -7.55 -17.14
N LEU A 91 7.80 -6.38 -16.70
CA LEU A 91 6.87 -5.54 -17.47
C LEU A 91 7.47 -4.33 -18.21
N SER A 92 8.77 -4.02 -18.11
CA SER A 92 9.43 -3.19 -19.14
C SER A 92 10.96 -3.23 -19.05
N GLU A 93 11.62 -3.83 -20.05
CA GLU A 93 13.08 -3.69 -20.23
C GLU A 93 13.49 -2.26 -20.66
N GLU A 94 12.55 -1.42 -21.10
CA GLU A 94 12.83 -0.10 -21.67
C GLU A 94 12.54 1.10 -20.74
N LEU A 95 11.88 0.91 -19.59
CA LEU A 95 11.60 1.96 -18.60
C LEU A 95 12.21 1.60 -17.25
N ARG A 96 13.53 1.41 -17.25
CA ARG A 96 14.27 1.04 -16.03
C ARG A 96 14.47 2.25 -15.12
N GLU A 97 13.39 2.72 -14.52
CA GLU A 97 13.43 3.37 -13.21
C GLU A 97 14.10 2.39 -12.22
N PRO A 98 14.84 2.88 -11.21
CA PRO A 98 15.56 1.99 -10.30
C PRO A 98 14.60 1.00 -9.64
N GLU A 99 14.99 -0.28 -9.59
CA GLU A 99 14.28 -1.31 -8.82
C GLU A 99 13.91 -0.74 -7.45
N LEU A 100 12.61 -0.66 -7.14
CA LEU A 100 12.15 -0.12 -5.88
C LEU A 100 12.88 -0.81 -4.73
N SER A 101 13.42 -0.03 -3.81
CA SER A 101 14.06 -0.59 -2.64
C SER A 101 13.04 -1.39 -1.83
N GLU A 102 13.53 -2.35 -1.06
CA GLU A 102 12.69 -3.09 -0.13
C GLU A 102 11.99 -2.17 0.88
N GLU A 103 12.68 -1.12 1.32
CA GLU A 103 12.17 -0.08 2.17
C GLU A 103 10.99 0.67 1.53
N GLN A 104 11.09 1.05 0.25
CA GLN A 104 9.99 1.69 -0.48
C GLN A 104 8.79 0.76 -0.63
N ARG A 105 9.01 -0.52 -0.95
CA ARG A 105 7.92 -1.53 -0.99
C ARG A 105 7.22 -1.69 0.35
N MET A 106 7.99 -1.68 1.44
CA MET A 106 7.43 -1.71 2.79
C MET A 106 6.63 -0.45 3.11
N ALA A 107 7.16 0.73 2.79
CA ALA A 107 6.47 2.02 3.00
C ALA A 107 5.13 2.07 2.25
N ILE A 108 5.10 1.66 0.96
CA ILE A 108 3.87 1.54 0.17
C ILE A 108 2.88 0.61 0.86
N SER A 109 3.33 -0.60 1.23
CA SER A 109 2.49 -1.62 1.88
C SER A 109 1.86 -1.11 3.17
N TRP A 110 2.65 -0.42 4.01
CA TRP A 110 2.16 0.17 5.25
C TRP A 110 1.11 1.25 5.01
N ARG A 111 1.38 2.15 4.07
CA ARG A 111 0.45 3.22 3.71
C ARG A 111 -0.88 2.67 3.19
N LEU A 112 -0.86 1.60 2.38
CA LEU A 112 -2.06 0.91 1.92
C LEU A 112 -2.87 0.29 3.07
N MET A 113 -2.20 -0.46 3.97
CA MET A 113 -2.87 -1.12 5.09
C MET A 113 -3.58 -0.13 6.03
N HIS A 114 -3.02 1.07 6.20
CA HIS A 114 -3.59 2.12 7.05
C HIS A 114 -4.47 3.13 6.31
N PHE A 115 -4.58 3.04 4.99
CA PHE A 115 -5.37 4.01 4.20
C PHE A 115 -6.83 4.06 4.67
N GLY A 116 -7.40 2.91 5.01
CA GLY A 116 -8.77 2.83 5.55
C GLY A 116 -9.02 3.65 6.82
N ASP A 117 -7.97 3.98 7.59
CA ASP A 117 -8.10 4.77 8.81
C ASP A 117 -8.44 6.24 8.55
N ILE A 118 -8.14 6.79 7.37
CA ILE A 118 -8.43 8.20 7.06
C ILE A 118 -9.94 8.47 7.00
N PHE A 119 -10.75 7.46 6.64
CA PHE A 119 -12.21 7.59 6.54
C PHE A 119 -12.87 7.80 7.91
N LYS A 120 -12.19 7.46 9.01
CA LYS A 120 -12.63 7.82 10.38
C LYS A 120 -12.61 9.32 10.63
N HIS A 121 -12.00 10.09 9.73
CA HIS A 121 -11.85 11.55 9.79
C HIS A 121 -12.57 12.27 8.64
N GLN A 122 -13.63 11.67 8.09
CA GLN A 122 -14.37 12.21 6.95
C GLN A 122 -14.82 13.67 7.15
N GLU A 123 -15.22 14.07 8.36
CA GLU A 123 -15.59 15.46 8.67
C GLU A 123 -14.46 16.46 8.38
N LYS A 124 -13.20 16.08 8.65
CA LYS A 124 -12.02 16.91 8.36
C LYS A 124 -11.64 16.89 6.87
N LEU A 125 -11.96 15.80 6.18
CA LEU A 125 -11.58 15.53 4.79
C LEU A 125 -12.73 15.76 3.80
N GLN A 126 -13.81 16.43 4.21
CA GLN A 126 -15.03 16.62 3.42
C GLN A 126 -14.82 17.34 2.08
N ALA A 127 -13.75 18.13 1.94
CA ALA A 127 -13.38 18.75 0.66
C ALA A 127 -12.96 17.70 -0.39
N PHE A 128 -12.43 16.56 0.05
CA PHE A 128 -11.83 15.52 -0.78
C PHE A 128 -12.59 14.19 -0.77
N ILE A 129 -13.55 14.03 0.15
CA ILE A 129 -14.39 12.83 0.27
C ILE A 129 -15.86 13.24 0.15
N LYS A 130 -16.52 12.77 -0.90
CA LYS A 130 -17.93 13.05 -1.20
C LYS A 130 -18.73 11.74 -1.18
N ASN A 131 -20.05 11.83 -1.06
CA ASN A 131 -20.89 10.67 -1.29
C ASN A 131 -20.85 10.30 -2.78
N GLY A 132 -20.79 9.00 -3.05
CA GLY A 132 -20.90 8.48 -4.41
C GLY A 132 -22.34 8.38 -4.90
N ASP A 133 -22.52 7.73 -6.04
CA ASP A 133 -23.82 7.63 -6.72
C ASP A 133 -24.76 6.61 -6.03
N SER A 134 -24.20 5.69 -5.25
CA SER A 134 -24.95 4.65 -4.53
C SER A 134 -24.97 4.85 -3.01
N PRO A 135 -26.04 4.42 -2.30
CA PRO A 135 -26.08 4.47 -0.84
C PRO A 135 -24.89 3.73 -0.20
N GLY A 136 -24.11 4.46 0.60
CA GLY A 136 -22.93 3.93 1.30
C GLY A 136 -21.63 3.98 0.48
N GLU A 137 -21.68 4.46 -0.77
CA GLU A 137 -20.51 4.69 -1.60
C GLU A 137 -19.88 6.06 -1.29
N LEU A 138 -18.55 6.14 -1.31
CA LEU A 138 -17.80 7.38 -1.17
C LEU A 138 -16.91 7.58 -2.41
N GLN A 139 -16.92 8.78 -2.95
CA GLN A 139 -15.96 9.24 -3.94
C GLN A 139 -14.81 9.95 -3.23
N VAL A 140 -13.58 9.60 -3.61
CA VAL A 140 -12.35 10.09 -3.01
C VAL A 140 -11.54 10.76 -4.11
N SER A 141 -11.08 12.00 -3.90
CA SER A 141 -10.24 12.68 -4.89
C SER A 141 -8.87 12.02 -5.04
N GLU A 142 -8.30 12.07 -6.25
CA GLU A 142 -6.93 11.59 -6.49
C GLU A 142 -5.92 12.35 -5.64
N ALA A 143 -6.08 13.67 -5.50
CA ALA A 143 -5.25 14.50 -4.63
C ALA A 143 -5.16 13.98 -3.19
N LEU A 144 -6.26 13.47 -2.62
CA LEU A 144 -6.25 12.88 -1.28
C LEU A 144 -5.49 11.54 -1.23
N ILE A 145 -5.65 10.69 -2.25
CA ILE A 145 -4.91 9.44 -2.35
C ILE A 145 -3.41 9.72 -2.47
N LYS A 146 -3.02 10.63 -3.37
CA LYS A 146 -1.64 11.08 -3.56
C LYS A 146 -1.07 11.73 -2.31
N ALA A 147 -1.85 12.52 -1.57
CA ALA A 147 -1.42 13.10 -0.30
C ALA A 147 -1.03 12.02 0.74
N CYS A 148 -1.76 10.90 0.78
CA CYS A 148 -1.40 9.78 1.65
C CYS A 148 -0.06 9.10 1.28
N ALA A 149 0.49 9.33 0.09
CA ALA A 149 1.81 8.81 -0.28
C ALA A 149 2.96 9.52 0.45
N THR A 150 2.80 10.81 0.74
CA THR A 150 3.88 11.65 1.28
C THR A 150 3.59 12.17 2.69
N ALA A 151 2.32 12.16 3.11
CA ALA A 151 1.92 12.61 4.43
C ALA A 151 2.67 11.91 5.55
N ARG A 152 2.90 12.67 6.62
CA ARG A 152 3.55 12.20 7.84
C ARG A 152 2.76 11.05 8.47
N ILE A 153 3.48 9.99 8.83
CA ILE A 153 2.97 8.89 9.64
C ILE A 153 3.37 9.12 11.11
N ILE A 154 2.39 9.12 12.01
CA ILE A 154 2.60 9.21 13.45
C ILE A 154 2.69 7.79 14.01
N THR A 155 3.90 7.38 14.35
CA THR A 155 4.18 6.10 15.01
C THR A 155 4.30 6.29 16.52
N THR A 156 3.42 5.64 17.27
CA THR A 156 3.46 5.56 18.74
C THR A 156 3.69 4.11 19.17
N LYS A 157 3.98 3.87 20.46
CA LYS A 157 4.17 2.51 20.99
C LYS A 157 2.98 1.57 20.77
N LYS A 158 1.77 2.11 20.54
CA LYS A 158 0.53 1.33 20.46
C LYS A 158 -0.24 1.51 19.15
N ASN A 159 0.15 2.48 18.33
CA ASN A 159 -0.64 2.86 17.17
C ASN A 159 0.22 3.52 16.11
N VAL A 160 -0.13 3.26 14.85
CA VAL A 160 0.46 3.88 13.66
C VAL A 160 -0.71 4.46 12.88
N ARG A 161 -0.63 5.74 12.51
CA ARG A 161 -1.70 6.43 11.80
C ARG A 161 -1.16 7.58 10.96
N TYR A 162 -1.95 7.99 9.97
CA TYR A 162 -1.73 9.25 9.27
C TYR A 162 -1.87 10.44 10.20
N ASP A 163 -1.03 11.45 9.98
CA ASP A 163 -1.29 12.80 10.44
C ASP A 163 -2.33 13.45 9.53
N ILE A 164 -3.58 13.53 9.98
CA ILE A 164 -4.70 14.00 9.17
C ILE A 164 -4.57 15.48 8.80
N ASP A 165 -3.97 16.30 9.65
CA ASP A 165 -3.79 17.72 9.36
C ASP A 165 -2.74 17.89 8.25
N ASP A 166 -1.70 17.05 8.24
CA ASP A 166 -0.70 17.00 7.17
C ASP A 166 -1.26 16.44 5.85
N VAL A 167 -2.07 15.37 5.91
CA VAL A 167 -2.81 14.85 4.75
C VAL A 167 -3.67 15.93 4.12
N THR A 168 -4.43 16.67 4.94
CA THR A 168 -5.32 17.73 4.46
C THR A 168 -4.53 18.85 3.78
N ARG A 169 -3.42 19.27 4.38
CA ARG A 169 -2.53 20.29 3.83
C ARG A 169 -1.98 19.87 2.45
N ILE A 170 -1.43 18.67 2.34
CA ILE A 170 -0.84 18.17 1.09
C ILE A 170 -1.90 17.98 0.01
N ALA A 171 -3.08 17.45 0.37
CA ALA A 171 -4.18 17.28 -0.59
C ALA A 171 -4.63 18.64 -1.16
N GLN A 172 -4.69 19.68 -0.34
CA GLN A 172 -4.99 21.03 -0.81
C GLN A 172 -3.89 21.56 -1.73
N GLU A 173 -2.62 21.40 -1.37
CA GLU A 173 -1.48 21.83 -2.20
C GLU A 173 -1.48 21.16 -3.58
N LEU A 174 -1.83 19.87 -3.66
CA LEU A 174 -1.96 19.14 -4.92
C LEU A 174 -3.14 19.64 -5.76
N THR A 175 -4.29 19.89 -5.12
CA THR A 175 -5.48 20.42 -5.80
C THR A 175 -5.21 21.81 -6.37
N ASP A 176 -4.59 22.69 -5.59
CA ASP A 176 -4.24 24.05 -6.00
C ASP A 176 -3.18 24.08 -7.13
N ALA A 177 -2.37 23.02 -7.26
CA ALA A 177 -1.39 22.89 -8.34
C ALA A 177 -2.07 22.45 -9.64
N GLU A 178 -2.95 21.44 -9.58
CA GLU A 178 -3.73 20.96 -10.72
C GLU A 178 -4.61 22.08 -11.32
N GLU A 179 -5.30 22.87 -10.49
CA GLU A 179 -6.13 23.99 -10.96
C GLU A 179 -5.32 25.10 -11.66
N LYS A 180 -4.06 25.30 -11.28
CA LYS A 180 -3.18 26.29 -11.93
C LYS A 180 -2.75 25.80 -13.30
N ASP A 181 -2.33 24.54 -13.40
CA ASP A 181 -1.89 23.93 -14.65
C ASP A 181 -3.03 23.88 -15.69
N GLU A 182 -4.29 23.76 -15.27
CA GLU A 182 -5.47 23.81 -16.16
C GLU A 182 -5.87 25.23 -16.61
N SER A 183 -5.33 26.27 -15.97
CA SER A 183 -5.67 27.67 -16.24
C SER A 183 -4.67 28.41 -17.14
N GLU A 184 -3.55 27.75 -17.50
CA GLU A 184 -2.51 28.22 -18.42
C GLU A 184 -2.68 27.66 -19.85
#